data_AF-A0A9X8MD77-F1
#
_entry.id   AF-A0A9X8MD77-F1
#
_cell.length_a   1.000
_cell.length_b   1.000
_cell.length_c   1.000
_cell.angle_alpha   90.00
_cell.angle_beta   90.00
_cell.angle_gamma   90.00
#
_symmetry.space_group_name_H-M   'P 1'
#
loop_
_entity.id
_entity.type
_entity.pdbx_description
1 polymer ?
#
loop_
_entity_poly.entity_id
_entity_poly.type
_entity_poly.pdbx_seq_one_letter_code
_entity_poly.pdbx_strand_id
1 'polypeptide(L)'
;MSNQQFNNVVTPLLNYLSIQTPMTNDEQAILIDFKNLQLQITPLNNQELLLVASLGVLPSDSLGALAKILLGANSIDPIAPPISVSVIGSQSTLILWSRERFVHLNSAEIIVLFDRLVSKANRLIEDIRADSLSSSAPVKGGEIKPSKTVLTSSCKW
;
A
#
# COMPACT_ATOMS: atom_id res chain seq x y z
N MET A 1 -31.45 -5.31 5.59
CA MET A 1 -31.27 -4.10 4.75
C MET A 1 -29.78 -3.77 4.67
N SER A 2 -29.00 -4.46 3.84
CA SER A 2 -27.52 -4.35 3.82
C SER A 2 -26.94 -4.19 2.41
N ASN A 3 -27.48 -4.88 1.40
CA ASN A 3 -26.95 -4.87 0.04
C ASN A 3 -27.22 -3.56 -0.74
N GLN A 4 -28.41 -2.97 -0.55
CA GLN A 4 -28.83 -1.81 -1.33
C GLN A 4 -28.00 -0.55 -1.04
N GLN A 5 -27.63 -0.31 0.23
CA GLN A 5 -26.78 0.85 0.59
C GLN A 5 -25.36 0.68 0.06
N PHE A 6 -24.76 -0.50 0.22
CA PHE A 6 -23.45 -0.80 -0.33
C PHE A 6 -23.43 -0.63 -1.85
N ASN A 7 -24.39 -1.22 -2.58
CA ASN A 7 -24.46 -1.08 -4.04
C ASN A 7 -24.70 0.37 -4.46
N ASN A 8 -25.53 1.14 -3.74
CA ASN A 8 -25.78 2.53 -4.05
C ASN A 8 -24.51 3.40 -3.93
N VAL A 9 -23.63 3.09 -2.97
CA VAL A 9 -22.36 3.80 -2.79
C VAL A 9 -21.30 3.31 -3.76
N VAL A 10 -21.20 2.00 -4.01
CA VAL A 10 -20.10 1.42 -4.77
C VAL A 10 -20.35 1.43 -6.29
N THR A 11 -21.59 1.30 -6.75
CA THR A 11 -21.92 1.33 -8.20
C THR A 11 -21.41 2.61 -8.89
N PRO A 12 -21.57 3.82 -8.32
CA PRO A 12 -20.97 5.03 -8.87
C PRO A 12 -19.45 4.93 -9.06
N LEU A 13 -18.72 4.37 -8.10
CA LEU A 13 -17.29 4.17 -8.19
C LEU A 13 -16.94 3.17 -9.31
N LEU A 14 -17.66 2.05 -9.42
CA LEU A 14 -17.43 1.08 -10.48
C LEU A 14 -17.69 1.66 -11.87
N ASN A 15 -18.75 2.45 -12.02
CA ASN A 15 -19.06 3.16 -13.25
C ASN A 15 -17.97 4.18 -13.60
N TYR A 16 -17.48 4.93 -12.60
CA TYR A 16 -16.35 5.86 -12.77
C TYR A 16 -15.10 5.13 -13.27
N LEU A 17 -14.84 3.92 -12.79
CA LEU A 17 -13.73 3.07 -13.21
C LEU A 17 -13.99 2.30 -14.52
N SER A 18 -15.19 2.42 -15.12
CA SER A 18 -15.63 1.64 -16.29
C SER A 18 -15.54 0.12 -16.07
N ILE A 19 -15.82 -0.34 -14.83
CA ILE A 19 -15.83 -1.76 -14.45
C ILE A 19 -17.27 -2.24 -14.39
N GLN A 20 -17.54 -3.42 -14.97
CA GLN A 20 -18.85 -4.06 -14.85
C GLN A 20 -19.12 -4.41 -13.38
N THR A 21 -20.28 -4.01 -12.88
CA THR A 21 -20.70 -4.32 -11.52
C THR A 21 -20.80 -5.84 -11.35
N PRO A 22 -19.95 -6.48 -10.54
CA PRO A 22 -20.13 -7.89 -10.24
C PRO A 22 -21.44 -8.06 -9.47
N MET A 23 -22.17 -9.15 -9.71
CA MET A 23 -23.31 -9.50 -8.85
C MET A 23 -22.77 -9.85 -7.47
N THR A 24 -22.84 -8.90 -6.53
CA THR A 24 -22.35 -9.05 -5.16
C THR A 24 -23.38 -9.73 -4.29
N ASN A 25 -23.01 -10.89 -3.74
CA ASN A 25 -23.77 -11.49 -2.65
C ASN A 25 -23.44 -10.79 -1.33
N ASP A 26 -24.34 -10.86 -0.36
CA ASP A 26 -24.17 -10.26 0.96
C ASP A 26 -22.79 -10.67 1.55
N GLU A 27 -22.00 -9.68 2.01
CA GLU A 27 -20.66 -9.83 2.61
C GLU A 27 -19.46 -10.04 1.66
N GLN A 28 -19.66 -10.05 0.34
CA GLN A 28 -18.52 -10.21 -0.57
C GLN A 28 -17.75 -8.90 -0.79
N ALA A 29 -16.45 -8.95 -0.55
CA ALA A 29 -15.54 -7.89 -0.96
C ALA A 29 -15.44 -7.82 -2.48
N ILE A 30 -15.47 -6.62 -3.05
CA ILE A 30 -15.15 -6.40 -4.46
C ILE A 30 -13.65 -6.21 -4.58
N LEU A 31 -13.01 -7.05 -5.37
CA LEU A 31 -11.59 -6.97 -5.70
C LEU A 31 -11.41 -6.45 -7.12
N ILE A 32 -10.54 -5.46 -7.27
CA ILE A 32 -10.21 -4.82 -8.55
C ILE A 32 -8.69 -4.78 -8.67
N ASP A 33 -8.17 -5.49 -9.67
CA ASP A 33 -6.74 -5.51 -9.97
C ASP A 33 -6.39 -4.40 -10.97
N PHE A 34 -5.49 -3.51 -10.55
CA PHE A 34 -4.80 -2.58 -11.43
C PHE A 34 -3.35 -3.01 -11.61
N LYS A 35 -2.64 -2.39 -12.56
CA LYS A 35 -1.25 -2.74 -12.88
C LYS A 35 -0.30 -2.72 -11.66
N ASN A 36 -0.47 -1.74 -10.77
CA ASN A 36 0.45 -1.50 -9.65
C ASN A 36 -0.24 -1.53 -8.28
N LEU A 37 -1.54 -1.80 -8.22
CA LEU A 37 -2.29 -1.88 -6.96
C LEU A 37 -3.49 -2.80 -7.10
N GLN A 38 -3.88 -3.45 -6.01
CA GLN A 38 -5.16 -4.16 -5.91
C GLN A 38 -6.07 -3.38 -4.96
N LEU A 39 -7.25 -3.01 -5.42
CA LEU A 39 -8.28 -2.37 -4.59
C LEU A 39 -9.27 -3.42 -4.10
N GLN A 40 -9.52 -3.42 -2.79
CA GLN A 40 -10.54 -4.19 -2.13
C GLN A 40 -11.56 -3.26 -1.48
N ILE A 41 -12.84 -3.46 -1.80
CA ILE A 41 -13.97 -2.70 -1.25
C ILE A 41 -14.84 -3.68 -0.48
N THR A 42 -14.88 -3.55 0.85
CA THR A 42 -15.55 -4.53 1.73
C THR A 42 -16.61 -3.83 2.57
N PRO A 43 -17.88 -4.28 2.57
CA PRO A 43 -18.81 -3.88 3.62
C PRO A 43 -18.39 -4.57 4.93
N LEU A 44 -18.09 -3.79 5.97
CA LEU A 44 -17.72 -4.37 7.29
C LEU A 44 -18.95 -4.83 8.08
N ASN A 45 -20.05 -4.12 7.89
CA ASN A 45 -21.36 -4.36 8.45
C ASN A 45 -22.38 -3.55 7.64
N ASN A 46 -23.62 -3.45 8.12
CA ASN A 46 -24.68 -2.72 7.43
C ASN A 46 -24.53 -1.18 7.49
N GLN A 47 -23.47 -0.67 8.10
CA GLN A 47 -23.27 0.77 8.35
C GLN A 47 -21.93 1.29 7.81
N GLU A 48 -20.98 0.40 7.51
CA GLU A 48 -19.59 0.78 7.27
C GLU A 48 -18.99 0.08 6.06
N LEU A 49 -18.12 0.84 5.40
CA LEU A 49 -17.33 0.47 4.26
C LEU A 49 -15.85 0.51 4.63
N LEU A 50 -15.10 -0.47 4.16
CA LEU A 50 -13.65 -0.50 4.20
C LEU A 50 -13.12 -0.50 2.76
N LEU A 51 -12.29 0.49 2.43
CA LEU A 51 -11.48 0.49 1.23
C LEU A 51 -10.05 0.14 1.62
N VAL A 52 -9.45 -0.80 0.89
CA VAL A 52 -8.05 -1.21 1.05
C VAL A 52 -7.39 -1.21 -0.32
N ALA A 53 -6.29 -0.49 -0.48
CA ALA A 53 -5.40 -0.65 -1.62
C ALA A 53 -4.12 -1.34 -1.18
N SER A 54 -3.84 -2.48 -1.79
CA SER A 54 -2.60 -3.22 -1.62
C SER A 54 -1.59 -2.81 -2.69
N LEU A 55 -0.37 -2.46 -2.27
CA LEU A 55 0.74 -2.10 -3.16
C LEU A 55 1.75 -3.25 -3.33
N GLY A 56 1.43 -4.43 -2.78
CA GLY A 56 2.29 -5.59 -2.83
C GLY A 56 3.35 -5.61 -1.71
N VAL A 57 4.32 -6.49 -1.89
CA VAL A 57 5.34 -6.81 -0.88
C VAL A 57 6.40 -5.72 -0.83
N LEU A 58 6.73 -5.27 0.38
CA LEU A 58 7.78 -4.31 0.63
C LEU A 58 9.18 -4.90 0.34
N PRO A 59 10.12 -4.12 -0.20
CA PRO A 59 11.50 -4.55 -0.34
C PRO A 59 12.14 -4.77 1.04
N SER A 60 12.87 -5.88 1.20
CA SER A 60 13.46 -6.33 2.47
C SER A 60 14.71 -5.57 2.90
N ASP A 61 15.30 -4.78 2.00
CA ASP A 61 16.73 -4.47 2.09
C ASP A 61 17.03 -3.16 2.87
N SER A 62 15.99 -2.40 3.26
CA SER A 62 16.16 -1.10 3.96
C SER A 62 15.08 -0.79 5.02
N LEU A 63 14.77 -1.74 5.90
CA LEU A 63 13.70 -1.63 6.92
C LEU A 63 13.71 -0.33 7.75
N GLY A 64 14.88 0.22 8.08
CA GLY A 64 15.00 1.41 8.93
C GLY A 64 14.58 2.73 8.25
N ALA A 65 14.95 2.94 6.99
CA ALA A 65 14.54 4.11 6.21
C ALA A 65 13.08 3.98 5.79
N LEU A 66 12.69 2.78 5.36
CA LEU A 66 11.32 2.45 5.01
C LEU A 66 10.34 2.69 6.18
N ALA A 67 10.69 2.29 7.41
CA ALA A 67 9.84 2.53 8.57
C ALA A 67 9.55 4.03 8.81
N LYS A 68 10.54 4.90 8.58
CA LYS A 68 10.35 6.35 8.70
C LYS A 68 9.42 6.91 7.63
N ILE A 69 9.58 6.45 6.38
CA ILE A 69 8.70 6.83 5.27
C ILE A 69 7.26 6.41 5.55
N LEU A 70 7.05 5.16 5.96
CA LEU A 70 5.73 4.62 6.27
C LEU A 70 5.06 5.31 7.47
N LEU A 71 5.83 5.62 8.51
CA LEU A 71 5.32 6.38 9.66
C LEU A 71 5.00 7.83 9.29
N GLY A 72 5.86 8.47 8.49
CA GLY A 72 5.64 9.81 7.97
C GLY A 72 4.41 9.90 7.05
N ALA A 73 4.11 8.84 6.30
CA ALA A 73 2.91 8.77 5.46
C ALA A 73 1.59 8.74 6.26
N ASN A 74 1.65 8.42 7.56
CA ASN A 74 0.53 8.47 8.50
C ASN A 74 0.44 9.82 9.26
N SER A 75 1.18 10.85 8.84
CA SER A 75 1.01 12.21 9.37
C SER A 75 -0.45 12.65 9.31
N ILE A 76 -0.87 13.50 10.26
CA ILE A 76 -2.25 13.95 10.43
C ILE A 76 -2.78 14.49 9.09
N ASP A 77 -3.72 13.75 8.50
CA ASP A 77 -4.47 14.18 7.31
C ASP A 77 -5.63 15.07 7.78
N PRO A 78 -5.65 16.37 7.45
CA PRO A 78 -6.73 17.26 7.86
C PRO A 78 -8.04 16.97 7.10
N ILE A 79 -8.00 16.12 6.07
CA ILE A 79 -9.14 15.81 5.21
C ILE A 79 -9.74 14.46 5.64
N ALA A 80 -11.00 14.47 6.07
CA ALA A 80 -11.78 13.26 6.27
C ALA A 80 -12.33 12.74 4.92
N PRO A 81 -12.44 11.42 4.70
CA PRO A 81 -11.98 10.29 5.53
C PRO A 81 -10.46 10.24 5.68
N PRO A 82 -9.90 9.80 6.83
CA PRO A 82 -8.47 9.55 6.95
C PRO A 82 -8.07 8.31 6.13
N ILE A 83 -6.93 8.38 5.46
CA ILE A 83 -6.31 7.24 4.77
C ILE A 83 -5.05 6.85 5.53
N SER A 84 -5.09 5.67 6.13
CA SER A 84 -3.99 5.11 6.92
C SER A 84 -3.10 4.22 6.06
N VAL A 85 -1.81 4.20 6.37
CA VAL A 85 -0.82 3.32 5.77
C VAL A 85 -0.44 2.26 6.79
N SER A 86 -0.45 0.99 6.40
CA SER A 86 -0.12 -0.12 7.30
C SER A 86 0.61 -1.22 6.56
N VAL A 87 1.26 -2.11 7.31
CA VAL A 87 1.93 -3.28 6.76
C VAL A 87 1.28 -4.53 7.35
N ILE A 88 0.84 -5.44 6.48
CA ILE A 88 0.34 -6.74 6.92
C ILE A 88 1.53 -7.63 7.23
N GLY A 89 1.77 -7.89 8.51
CA GLY A 89 3.00 -8.54 9.00
C GLY A 89 3.24 -9.97 8.48
N SER A 90 2.19 -10.73 8.13
CA SER A 90 2.33 -12.09 7.61
C SER A 90 2.86 -12.15 6.17
N GLN A 91 2.72 -11.07 5.40
CA GLN A 91 3.02 -11.02 3.96
C GLN A 91 3.97 -9.88 3.60
N SER A 92 4.38 -9.08 4.59
CA SER A 92 5.11 -7.81 4.39
C SER A 92 4.46 -6.92 3.33
N THR A 93 3.13 -6.97 3.25
CA THR A 93 2.35 -6.27 2.22
C THR A 93 2.02 -4.87 2.70
N LEU A 94 2.37 -3.88 1.89
CA LEU A 94 2.00 -2.49 2.12
C LEU A 94 0.55 -2.27 1.71
N ILE A 95 -0.25 -1.75 2.65
CA ILE A 95 -1.65 -1.40 2.41
C ILE A 95 -1.92 0.06 2.76
N LEU A 96 -2.82 0.67 1.99
CA LEU A 96 -3.49 1.91 2.32
C LEU A 96 -4.95 1.58 2.59
N TRP A 97 -5.53 2.10 3.66
CA TRP A 97 -6.92 1.79 3.98
C TRP A 97 -7.66 2.96 4.58
N SER A 98 -8.97 2.99 4.34
CA SER A 98 -9.89 3.96 4.91
C SER A 98 -11.20 3.26 5.27
N ARG A 99 -11.71 3.55 6.47
CA ARG A 99 -12.97 3.01 6.98
C ARG A 99 -13.94 4.17 7.13
N GLU A 100 -15.13 4.01 6.57
CA GLU A 100 -16.14 5.05 6.59
C GLU A 100 -17.55 4.53 6.79
N ARG A 101 -18.41 5.40 7.31
CA ARG A 101 -19.83 5.09 7.49
C ARG A 101 -20.61 5.44 6.22
N PHE A 102 -21.53 4.57 5.81
CA PHE A 102 -22.40 4.82 4.64
C PHE A 102 -23.20 6.13 4.77
N VAL A 103 -23.55 6.55 5.99
CA VAL A 103 -24.26 7.82 6.23
C VAL A 103 -23.45 9.06 5.85
N HIS A 104 -22.13 8.94 5.73
CA HIS A 104 -21.22 10.01 5.33
C HIS A 104 -20.58 9.76 3.96
N LEU A 105 -21.15 8.83 3.17
CA LEU A 105 -20.66 8.50 1.84
C LEU A 105 -21.78 8.59 0.82
N ASN A 106 -21.70 9.60 -0.02
CA ASN A 106 -22.44 9.69 -1.27
C ASN A 106 -21.57 9.32 -2.48
N SER A 107 -22.17 9.31 -3.66
CA SER A 107 -21.54 8.94 -4.93
C SER A 107 -20.30 9.78 -5.28
N ALA A 108 -20.26 11.05 -4.91
CA ALA A 108 -19.10 11.91 -5.18
C ALA A 108 -17.99 11.68 -4.14
N GLU A 109 -18.37 11.52 -2.87
CA GLU A 109 -17.42 11.33 -1.77
C GLU A 109 -16.62 10.04 -1.91
N ILE A 110 -17.24 8.94 -2.38
CA ILE A 110 -16.54 7.68 -2.62
C ILE A 110 -15.52 7.77 -3.76
N ILE A 111 -15.83 8.54 -4.81
CA ILE A 111 -14.91 8.78 -5.94
C ILE A 111 -13.74 9.65 -5.46
N VAL A 112 -14.02 10.72 -4.72
CA VAL A 112 -12.98 11.58 -4.13
C VAL A 112 -12.10 10.79 -3.16
N LEU A 113 -12.68 9.91 -2.35
CA LEU A 113 -11.93 9.02 -1.46
C LEU A 113 -11.00 8.09 -2.25
N PHE A 114 -11.51 7.48 -3.32
CA PHE A 114 -10.71 6.66 -4.22
C PHE A 114 -9.55 7.44 -4.85
N ASP A 115 -9.81 8.63 -5.41
CA ASP A 115 -8.77 9.46 -6.04
C ASP A 115 -7.68 9.87 -5.04
N ARG A 116 -8.08 10.23 -3.81
CA ARG A 116 -7.14 10.52 -2.72
C ARG A 116 -6.31 9.30 -2.36
N LEU A 117 -6.92 8.12 -2.27
CA LEU A 117 -6.25 6.86 -1.96
C LEU A 117 -5.24 6.48 -3.05
N VAL A 118 -5.60 6.58 -4.32
CA VAL A 118 -4.68 6.34 -5.45
C VAL A 118 -3.55 7.37 -5.48
N SER A 119 -3.86 8.65 -5.26
CA SER A 119 -2.85 9.70 -5.21
C SER A 119 -1.84 9.48 -4.10
N LYS A 120 -2.31 9.07 -2.91
CA LYS A 120 -1.45 8.75 -1.76
C LYS A 120 -0.61 7.49 -2.02
N ALA A 121 -1.20 6.47 -2.63
CA ALA A 121 -0.49 5.25 -3.04
C ALA A 121 0.66 5.55 -4.01
N ASN A 122 0.38 6.33 -5.06
CA ASN A 122 1.38 6.69 -6.07
C ASN A 122 2.53 7.49 -5.46
N ARG A 123 2.24 8.48 -4.60
CA ARG A 123 3.28 9.24 -3.89
C ARG A 123 4.16 8.33 -3.03
N LEU A 124 3.53 7.42 -2.29
CA LEU A 124 4.26 6.50 -1.43
C LEU A 124 5.18 5.54 -2.22
N ILE A 125 4.72 5.08 -3.39
CA ILE A 125 5.56 4.28 -4.30
C ILE A 125 6.79 5.08 -4.74
N GLU A 126 6.61 6.35 -5.13
CA GLU A 126 7.72 7.20 -5.56
C GLU A 126 8.70 7.49 -4.41
N ASP A 127 8.21 7.75 -3.20
CA ASP A 127 9.05 7.95 -2.00
C ASP A 127 9.89 6.70 -1.70
N ILE A 128 9.28 5.51 -1.76
CA ILE A 128 9.98 4.23 -1.56
C ILE A 128 11.02 3.99 -2.67
N ARG A 129 10.70 4.30 -3.93
CA ARG A 129 11.65 4.18 -5.05
C ARG A 129 12.82 5.15 -4.91
N ALA A 130 12.57 6.40 -4.56
CA ALA A 130 13.61 7.41 -4.38
C ALA A 130 14.60 7.00 -3.28
N ASP A 131 14.11 6.45 -2.17
CA ASP A 131 14.96 5.93 -1.09
C ASP A 131 15.82 4.75 -1.57
N SER A 132 15.22 3.79 -2.30
CA SER A 132 15.93 2.62 -2.83
C SER A 132 17.08 2.99 -3.78
N LEU A 133 16.91 4.04 -4.58
CA LEU A 133 17.93 4.56 -5.50
C LEU A 133 19.02 5.35 -4.77
N SER A 134 18.67 6.05 -3.68
CA SER A 134 19.63 6.79 -2.86
C SER A 134 20.51 5.88 -1.99
N SER A 135 19.98 4.71 -1.62
CA SER A 135 20.72 3.68 -0.87
C SER A 135 21.73 2.91 -1.73
N SER A 136 21.67 3.02 -3.06
CA SER A 136 22.64 2.41 -4.00
C SER A 136 23.77 3.37 -4.41
N ALA A 137 24.34 4.12 -3.46
CA ALA A 137 25.60 4.84 -3.71
C ALA A 137 26.73 3.83 -3.98
N PRO A 138 27.65 4.11 -4.92
CA PRO A 138 28.68 3.17 -5.30
C PRO A 138 29.58 2.88 -4.10
N VAL A 139 29.90 1.60 -3.90
CA VAL A 139 31.05 1.21 -3.09
C VAL A 139 32.23 2.00 -3.64
N LYS A 140 32.64 3.06 -2.94
CA LYS A 140 33.89 3.76 -3.22
C LYS A 140 34.95 2.68 -3.25
N GLY A 141 35.64 2.56 -4.38
CA GLY A 141 36.81 1.71 -4.52
C GLY A 141 37.80 2.02 -3.42
N GLY A 142 37.72 1.27 -2.33
CA GLY A 142 38.76 1.21 -1.33
C GLY A 142 39.90 0.48 -1.99
N GLU A 143 41.01 1.18 -2.19
CA GLU A 143 42.30 0.58 -2.50
C GLU A 143 42.49 -0.65 -1.62
N ILE A 144 42.50 -1.82 -2.25
CA ILE A 144 42.96 -3.04 -1.60
C ILE A 144 44.47 -2.87 -1.43
N LYS A 145 44.89 -2.31 -0.28
CA LYS A 145 46.25 -2.50 0.20
C LYS A 145 46.44 -4.01 0.38
N PRO A 146 47.43 -4.64 -0.26
CA PRO A 146 47.70 -6.05 -0.01
C PRO A 146 48.18 -6.17 1.44
N SER A 147 47.29 -6.67 2.32
CA SER A 147 47.69 -7.15 3.62
C SER A 147 48.58 -8.36 3.39
N LYS A 148 49.87 -8.24 3.73
CA LYS A 148 50.81 -9.35 3.76
C LYS A 148 50.31 -10.39 4.76
N THR A 149 49.58 -11.38 4.29
CA THR A 149 49.44 -12.65 5.01
C THR A 149 50.52 -13.57 4.49
N VAL A 150 51.60 -13.66 5.26
CA VAL A 150 52.62 -14.71 5.12
C VAL A 150 51.95 -16.02 5.55
N LEU A 151 51.49 -16.81 4.59
CA LEU A 151 51.17 -18.23 4.79
C LEU A 151 52.47 -19.01 4.61
N THR A 152 53.22 -19.23 5.69
CA THR A 152 54.20 -20.32 5.70
C THR A 152 53.46 -21.63 5.86
N SER A 153 53.51 -22.39 4.78
CA SER A 153 53.17 -23.80 4.69
C SER A 153 53.91 -24.63 5.74
N SER A 154 53.20 -25.58 6.34
CA SER A 154 53.77 -26.84 6.85
C SER A 154 52.62 -27.84 7.07
N CYS A 155 52.42 -28.71 6.08
CA CYS A 155 51.70 -29.96 6.27
C CYS A 155 52.50 -30.90 7.20
N LYS A 156 51.81 -31.73 7.98
CA LYS A 156 52.18 -33.14 8.20
C LYS A 156 50.98 -33.90 8.82
N TRP A 157 50.44 -34.81 8.01
CA TRP A 157 49.66 -36.04 8.26
C TRP A 157 48.78 -36.09 9.51
#